data_AF-A0AAE1Z1N7-F1
#
_entry.id   AF-A0AAE1Z1N7-F1
#
_cell.length_a   1.000
_cell.length_b   1.000
_cell.length_c   1.000
_cell.angle_alpha   90.00
_cell.angle_beta   90.00
_cell.angle_gamma   90.00
#
_symmetry.space_group_name_H-M   'P 1'
#
loop_
_entity.id
_entity.type
_entity.pdbx_description
1 polymer ?
#
loop_
_entity_poly.entity_id
_entity_poly.type
_entity_poly.pdbx_seq_one_letter_code
_entity_poly.pdbx_strand_id
1 'polypeptide(L)'
;MKNQSVSSSEIFFFYVCSVFPSLSSSVREGQGLGRRGISPPHCLRPPLSSADCPHPQTLLSSGFFIITSRSMNTSCKANTELSHCITNLFKPDLLKIRNDNLTKGFLPFLSKNCKKQVKGRRGTGKDSVVLSMSSSSTRNHVETAAEDKGEGLTYKDAGVDIDAGSELVRRIAKMAPGIGGFGGLFPLGDSYLVAGTDGVGTKLKLAFETGIHETIGIDLVAMSVNDIVTSGAKPLFFLDYFATSRLDVDLAEKVIKGIVDGCQQSDCALLGGETAEMPDFYADGEYDLSGFAVGIVKKDSVIDGKNIEVGDVLIGLPSSGVHSNGFSLVRRVLQRSGLSLKDSLPGSSVTLGEALMAPTVIYVKQVLDIISKGGVKGIAHITGGGFTDNIPRVFPKGLGAVIYKDSWAVPPVFKWIQEAGRIEDAEMSRTFNMGIGMVLVVKEEAALRILGDYHGTNSAYRIGEVISGDGVSYR
;
A
#
# COMPACT_ATOMS: atom_id res chain seq x y z
N MET A 1 0.25 -0.02 -41.45
CA MET A 1 -0.84 -0.99 -41.14
C MET A 1 -1.69 -0.39 -40.03
N LYS A 2 -3.01 -0.58 -40.11
CA LYS A 2 -4.07 0.29 -39.57
C LYS A 2 -3.96 0.60 -38.07
N ASN A 3 -4.06 1.89 -37.73
CA ASN A 3 -4.39 2.40 -36.41
C ASN A 3 -5.80 1.93 -36.02
N GLN A 4 -5.93 1.27 -34.88
CA GLN A 4 -7.20 1.22 -34.15
C GLN A 4 -7.09 2.18 -32.97
N SER A 5 -7.78 3.31 -33.09
CA SER A 5 -8.07 4.20 -31.98
C SER A 5 -9.11 3.54 -31.10
N VAL A 6 -8.71 3.08 -29.92
CA VAL A 6 -9.63 2.65 -28.87
C VAL A 6 -10.18 3.93 -28.24
N SER A 7 -11.49 4.12 -28.36
CA SER A 7 -12.22 5.22 -27.73
C SER A 7 -12.22 5.02 -26.21
N SER A 8 -12.11 6.10 -25.43
CA SER A 8 -12.13 6.10 -23.95
C SER A 8 -13.37 5.42 -23.32
N SER A 9 -14.40 5.11 -24.12
CA SER A 9 -15.57 4.33 -23.74
C SER A 9 -15.35 2.80 -23.70
N GLU A 10 -14.33 2.26 -24.38
CA GLU A 10 -14.08 0.81 -24.44
C GLU A 10 -13.27 0.29 -23.24
N ILE A 11 -12.53 1.18 -22.55
CA ILE A 11 -11.80 0.85 -21.31
C ILE A 11 -12.78 0.64 -20.14
N PHE A 12 -13.95 1.29 -20.16
CA PHE A 12 -14.98 1.14 -19.12
C PHE A 12 -15.77 -0.18 -19.25
N PHE A 13 -15.87 -0.74 -20.46
CA PHE A 13 -16.69 -1.93 -20.73
C PHE A 13 -16.02 -3.24 -20.29
N PHE A 14 -14.68 -3.27 -20.24
CA PHE A 14 -13.93 -4.45 -19.79
C PHE A 14 -13.96 -4.68 -18.27
N TYR A 15 -14.26 -3.64 -17.47
CA TYR A 15 -14.32 -3.76 -16.01
C TYR A 15 -15.69 -4.28 -15.52
N VAL A 16 -16.78 -3.96 -16.23
CA VAL A 16 -18.15 -4.33 -15.78
C VAL A 16 -18.57 -5.75 -16.20
N CYS A 17 -18.00 -6.34 -17.26
CA CYS A 17 -18.39 -7.69 -17.71
C CYS A 17 -17.69 -8.84 -16.97
N SER A 18 -16.77 -8.55 -16.05
CA SER A 18 -16.03 -9.58 -15.30
C SER A 18 -16.69 -9.98 -13.98
N VAL A 19 -17.80 -9.34 -13.59
CA VAL A 19 -18.40 -9.47 -12.25
C VAL A 19 -19.85 -10.01 -12.25
N PHE A 20 -20.44 -10.35 -13.40
CA PHE A 20 -21.75 -11.02 -13.46
C PHE A 20 -21.84 -12.08 -14.59
N PRO A 21 -21.67 -13.39 -14.30
CA PRO A 21 -21.90 -14.43 -15.28
C PRO A 21 -23.36 -14.92 -15.20
N SER A 22 -24.33 -14.05 -15.45
CA SER A 22 -25.73 -14.50 -15.59
C SER A 22 -26.62 -13.44 -16.24
N LEU A 23 -26.56 -13.33 -17.57
CA LEU A 23 -27.65 -12.84 -18.43
C LEU A 23 -27.26 -12.99 -19.92
N SER A 24 -27.22 -14.22 -20.41
CA SER A 24 -27.28 -14.49 -21.86
C SER A 24 -27.78 -15.91 -22.19
N SER A 25 -28.85 -16.34 -21.54
CA SER A 25 -29.66 -17.46 -22.04
C SER A 25 -30.88 -16.90 -22.75
N SER A 26 -30.80 -16.71 -24.08
CA SER A 26 -31.91 -16.87 -25.05
C SER A 26 -31.58 -16.24 -26.41
N VAL A 27 -30.81 -16.92 -27.27
CA VAL A 27 -31.09 -16.99 -28.72
C VAL A 27 -30.51 -18.32 -29.23
N ARG A 28 -31.39 -19.30 -29.49
CA ARG A 28 -31.04 -20.52 -30.26
C ARG A 28 -31.19 -20.26 -31.75
N GLU A 29 -30.17 -20.71 -32.47
CA GLU A 29 -30.16 -21.44 -33.75
C GLU A 29 -31.13 -21.03 -34.88
N GLY A 30 -30.52 -20.61 -35.99
CA GLY A 30 -30.98 -20.91 -37.34
C GLY A 30 -29.79 -21.37 -38.18
N GLN A 31 -29.66 -22.69 -38.38
CA GLN A 31 -28.61 -23.32 -39.19
C GLN A 31 -28.84 -23.09 -40.69
N GLY A 32 -27.76 -23.05 -41.47
CA GLY A 32 -27.80 -23.05 -42.94
C GLY A 32 -26.45 -23.29 -43.62
N LEU A 33 -26.04 -24.55 -43.66
CA LEU A 33 -25.32 -25.27 -44.74
C LEU A 33 -24.21 -24.57 -45.56
N GLY A 34 -23.02 -25.21 -45.64
CA GLY A 34 -22.25 -25.20 -46.90
C GLY A 34 -20.72 -25.28 -46.89
N ARG A 35 -20.16 -26.44 -46.50
CA ARG A 35 -19.06 -27.20 -47.15
C ARG A 35 -17.82 -26.50 -47.79
N ARG A 36 -16.65 -27.07 -47.40
CA ARG A 36 -15.33 -27.21 -48.11
C ARG A 36 -14.48 -25.93 -48.16
N GLY A 37 -13.19 -25.89 -47.85
CA GLY A 37 -12.16 -26.93 -47.73
C GLY A 37 -10.94 -26.50 -48.54
N ILE A 38 -9.75 -26.79 -48.00
CA ILE A 38 -8.41 -26.83 -48.63
C ILE A 38 -7.48 -25.63 -48.36
N SER A 39 -6.32 -26.03 -47.87
CA SER A 39 -5.14 -25.35 -47.32
C SER A 39 -4.20 -24.74 -48.41
N PRO A 40 -3.12 -24.03 -48.02
CA PRO A 40 -2.39 -23.05 -48.84
C PRO A 40 -1.15 -23.63 -49.54
N PRO A 41 -0.41 -22.80 -50.30
CA PRO A 41 1.04 -22.95 -50.30
C PRO A 41 1.84 -21.66 -50.13
N HIS A 42 3.09 -21.92 -49.71
CA HIS A 42 4.19 -21.04 -49.36
C HIS A 42 4.85 -20.30 -50.55
N CYS A 43 5.59 -19.24 -50.15
CA CYS A 43 6.99 -18.94 -50.49
C CYS A 43 7.35 -17.75 -51.42
N LEU A 44 8.28 -16.96 -50.87
CA LEU A 44 9.42 -16.26 -51.50
C LEU A 44 9.25 -14.81 -52.02
N ARG A 45 10.38 -14.12 -51.94
CA ARG A 45 10.65 -12.68 -51.74
C ARG A 45 11.07 -11.97 -53.06
N PRO A 46 11.45 -10.66 -53.07
CA PRO A 46 11.12 -9.60 -54.09
C PRO A 46 12.28 -9.40 -55.13
N PRO A 47 12.51 -8.28 -55.89
CA PRO A 47 12.13 -6.83 -55.75
C PRO A 47 11.84 -6.02 -57.05
N LEU A 48 11.79 -4.67 -56.88
CA LEU A 48 11.79 -3.53 -57.85
C LEU A 48 10.39 -2.97 -58.20
N SER A 49 10.15 -1.69 -58.50
CA SER A 49 10.72 -0.36 -58.22
C SER A 49 9.74 0.68 -58.83
N SER A 50 9.84 1.94 -58.38
CA SER A 50 9.49 3.22 -59.08
C SER A 50 8.03 3.69 -59.30
N ALA A 51 7.83 4.94 -58.84
CA ALA A 51 7.21 6.11 -59.49
C ALA A 51 5.70 6.44 -59.35
N ASP A 52 5.45 7.53 -58.59
CA ASP A 52 4.68 8.76 -58.90
C ASP A 52 3.22 8.75 -59.44
N CYS A 53 2.32 9.27 -58.58
CA CYS A 53 1.25 10.31 -58.74
C CYS A 53 0.33 10.39 -60.00
N PRO A 54 -0.86 11.07 -59.98
CA PRO A 54 -1.53 11.85 -58.91
C PRO A 54 -3.07 11.60 -58.74
N HIS A 55 -3.66 12.34 -57.77
CA HIS A 55 -5.07 12.59 -57.45
C HIS A 55 -6.04 12.88 -58.63
N PRO A 56 -7.38 12.68 -58.47
CA PRO A 56 -8.26 13.77 -58.01
C PRO A 56 -9.44 13.39 -57.08
N GLN A 57 -10.02 14.46 -56.52
CA GLN A 57 -11.15 14.57 -55.59
C GLN A 57 -12.47 14.05 -56.15
N THR A 58 -13.40 13.62 -55.28
CA THR A 58 -14.81 14.07 -55.30
C THR A 58 -15.58 13.68 -54.04
N LEU A 59 -16.40 14.65 -53.60
CA LEU A 59 -17.46 14.57 -52.59
C LEU A 59 -18.51 13.49 -52.93
N LEU A 60 -19.18 12.95 -51.91
CA LEU A 60 -20.63 12.74 -51.96
C LEU A 60 -21.21 12.58 -50.54
N SER A 61 -22.21 13.41 -50.28
CA SER A 61 -23.13 13.39 -49.16
C SER A 61 -24.26 12.38 -49.40
N SER A 62 -24.78 11.80 -48.32
CA SER A 62 -26.14 11.24 -48.15
C SER A 62 -26.18 10.68 -46.72
N GLY A 63 -27.15 10.95 -45.84
CA GLY A 63 -28.54 11.30 -46.07
C GLY A 63 -29.40 10.25 -45.36
N PHE A 64 -29.89 10.58 -44.16
CA PHE A 64 -31.09 10.12 -43.45
C PHE A 64 -31.47 8.62 -43.41
N PHE A 65 -31.76 8.11 -42.20
CA PHE A 65 -33.12 7.65 -41.85
C PHE A 65 -33.32 7.56 -40.33
N ILE A 66 -34.31 8.29 -39.84
CA ILE A 66 -34.87 8.24 -38.48
C ILE A 66 -36.03 7.24 -38.51
N ILE A 67 -36.06 6.29 -37.58
CA ILE A 67 -37.29 5.58 -37.20
C ILE A 67 -37.74 6.10 -35.84
N THR A 68 -38.98 6.59 -35.82
CA THR A 68 -39.69 7.07 -34.65
C THR A 68 -40.47 5.93 -34.00
N SER A 69 -40.53 5.88 -32.67
CA SER A 69 -41.76 5.48 -31.98
C SER A 69 -41.92 6.28 -30.68
N ARG A 70 -43.04 7.03 -30.65
CA ARG A 70 -43.79 7.56 -29.50
C ARG A 70 -43.87 6.54 -28.35
N SER A 71 -44.10 6.84 -27.07
CA SER A 71 -44.54 8.02 -26.32
C SER A 71 -44.43 7.63 -24.84
N MET A 72 -44.01 8.53 -23.95
CA MET A 72 -44.85 9.02 -22.84
C MET A 72 -44.15 10.15 -22.10
N ASN A 73 -44.89 11.26 -22.00
CA ASN A 73 -44.58 12.47 -21.26
C ASN A 73 -44.40 12.19 -19.76
N THR A 74 -43.46 12.91 -19.13
CA THR A 74 -43.82 13.96 -18.16
C THR A 74 -42.73 15.03 -18.11
N SER A 75 -43.21 16.26 -18.26
CA SER A 75 -42.52 17.54 -18.25
C SER A 75 -42.02 17.93 -16.85
N CYS A 76 -40.83 18.53 -16.74
CA CYS A 76 -40.71 19.95 -16.36
C CYS A 76 -39.26 20.48 -16.40
N LYS A 77 -39.03 21.29 -17.45
CA LYS A 77 -38.33 22.58 -17.51
C LYS A 77 -36.97 22.75 -16.82
N ALA A 78 -35.97 22.87 -17.69
CA ALA A 78 -34.76 23.65 -17.51
C ALA A 78 -35.05 25.13 -17.22
N ASN A 79 -34.13 25.78 -16.51
CA ASN A 79 -33.73 27.17 -16.80
C ASN A 79 -32.23 27.30 -16.56
N THR A 80 -31.52 27.53 -17.67
CA THR A 80 -30.22 28.18 -17.80
C THR A 80 -30.27 29.61 -17.26
N GLU A 81 -29.22 30.05 -16.56
CA GLU A 81 -28.56 31.32 -16.87
C GLU A 81 -27.15 31.39 -16.30
N LEU A 82 -26.28 32.06 -17.04
CA LEU A 82 -24.84 32.08 -16.91
C LEU A 82 -24.41 33.56 -16.86
N SER A 83 -23.44 33.88 -16.00
CA SER A 83 -22.43 34.93 -16.12
C SER A 83 -22.46 36.17 -15.18
N HIS A 84 -21.22 36.49 -14.74
CA HIS A 84 -20.63 37.78 -14.31
C HIS A 84 -20.93 38.36 -12.92
N CYS A 85 -19.92 38.31 -12.01
CA CYS A 85 -18.95 39.41 -11.81
C CYS A 85 -17.86 39.07 -10.78
N ILE A 86 -16.65 39.59 -11.02
CA ILE A 86 -15.41 39.46 -10.25
C ILE A 86 -15.18 40.73 -9.40
N THR A 87 -14.46 40.58 -8.27
CA THR A 87 -13.78 41.60 -7.41
C THR A 87 -14.67 42.53 -6.57
N ASN A 88 -14.38 42.91 -5.30
CA ASN A 88 -13.12 42.99 -4.56
C ASN A 88 -13.36 43.31 -3.04
N LEU A 89 -12.35 42.99 -2.20
CA LEU A 89 -11.88 43.69 -0.97
C LEU A 89 -12.63 43.57 0.40
N PHE A 90 -11.93 42.91 1.36
CA PHE A 90 -11.56 43.32 2.75
C PHE A 90 -12.36 44.48 3.40
N LYS A 91 -12.82 44.48 4.67
CA LYS A 91 -12.34 43.97 5.97
C LYS A 91 -13.49 44.11 7.04
N PRO A 92 -13.32 43.60 8.29
CA PRO A 92 -14.36 43.38 9.30
C PRO A 92 -14.52 44.52 10.32
N ASP A 93 -15.62 44.53 11.09
CA ASP A 93 -15.62 44.73 12.56
C ASP A 93 -17.03 44.80 13.19
N LEU A 94 -17.06 44.61 14.53
CA LEU A 94 -18.11 44.79 15.56
C LEU A 94 -18.80 43.48 15.99
N LEU A 95 -18.90 43.09 17.28
CA LEU A 95 -18.60 43.75 18.56
C LEU A 95 -18.50 42.72 19.70
N LYS A 96 -17.64 43.03 20.68
CA LYS A 96 -17.48 42.44 22.02
C LYS A 96 -18.82 42.40 22.80
N ILE A 97 -19.02 41.50 23.76
CA ILE A 97 -18.74 41.74 25.20
C ILE A 97 -18.65 40.43 26.00
N ARG A 98 -17.62 40.39 26.86
CA ARG A 98 -17.26 39.50 27.99
C ARG A 98 -18.34 39.43 29.09
N ASN A 99 -18.45 38.32 29.84
CA ASN A 99 -17.68 38.07 31.08
C ASN A 99 -18.13 36.81 31.85
N ASP A 100 -17.18 36.26 32.60
CA ASP A 100 -17.20 35.02 33.39
C ASP A 100 -17.96 35.07 34.75
N ASN A 101 -18.41 33.88 35.19
CA ASN A 101 -18.45 33.27 36.54
C ASN A 101 -18.71 34.11 37.82
N LEU A 102 -19.74 33.75 38.61
CA LEU A 102 -19.65 33.09 39.95
C LEU A 102 -20.92 33.22 40.84
N THR A 103 -21.18 32.13 41.60
CA THR A 103 -21.78 31.98 42.95
C THR A 103 -23.30 31.84 43.24
N LYS A 104 -23.59 30.67 43.87
CA LYS A 104 -24.42 30.36 45.08
C LYS A 104 -25.95 30.49 45.05
N GLY A 105 -26.63 29.39 45.43
CA GLY A 105 -27.86 29.45 46.25
C GLY A 105 -28.88 28.30 46.14
N PHE A 106 -28.86 27.39 47.12
CA PHE A 106 -30.01 26.70 47.76
C PHE A 106 -30.97 25.72 47.01
N LEU A 107 -31.08 24.52 47.62
CA LEU A 107 -32.02 23.36 47.50
C LEU A 107 -33.51 23.69 47.85
N PRO A 108 -34.50 22.74 47.88
CA PRO A 108 -34.57 21.31 47.44
C PRO A 108 -35.89 20.87 46.73
N PHE A 109 -35.94 19.66 46.10
CA PHE A 109 -37.12 18.75 46.19
C PHE A 109 -36.82 17.28 45.77
N LEU A 110 -37.03 16.36 46.74
CA LEU A 110 -37.52 14.95 46.71
C LEU A 110 -37.26 14.05 45.48
N SER A 111 -36.51 12.94 45.59
CA SER A 111 -36.83 11.63 46.24
C SER A 111 -37.57 10.62 45.35
N LYS A 112 -36.90 9.49 45.03
CA LYS A 112 -37.32 8.07 45.20
C LYS A 112 -36.40 7.16 44.34
N ASN A 113 -35.44 6.46 44.95
CA ASN A 113 -35.51 5.06 45.43
C ASN A 113 -35.65 3.97 44.35
N CYS A 114 -34.59 3.18 44.15
CA CYS A 114 -34.74 1.71 44.15
C CYS A 114 -33.46 1.02 44.69
N LYS A 115 -33.63 0.28 45.80
CA LYS A 115 -32.58 -0.48 46.51
C LYS A 115 -32.64 -1.95 46.09
N LYS A 116 -31.44 -2.55 46.04
CA LYS A 116 -31.15 -4.00 46.12
C LYS A 116 -31.96 -4.71 47.23
N GLN A 117 -32.35 -5.95 46.97
CA GLN A 117 -32.55 -6.95 48.02
C GLN A 117 -31.96 -8.30 47.61
N VAL A 118 -31.00 -8.75 48.42
CA VAL A 118 -30.50 -10.13 48.51
C VAL A 118 -31.29 -10.82 49.62
N LYS A 119 -31.76 -12.05 49.38
CA LYS A 119 -32.15 -13.00 50.44
C LYS A 119 -31.84 -14.42 49.99
N GLY A 120 -30.98 -15.10 50.75
CA GLY A 120 -30.77 -16.54 50.64
C GLY A 120 -31.77 -17.35 51.45
N ARG A 121 -31.90 -18.63 51.10
CA ARG A 121 -32.41 -19.71 51.96
C ARG A 121 -31.82 -21.06 51.53
N ARG A 122 -31.51 -21.88 52.55
CA ARG A 122 -30.90 -23.23 52.50
C ARG A 122 -31.93 -24.33 52.19
N GLY A 123 -31.45 -25.43 51.62
CA GLY A 123 -31.99 -26.81 51.68
C GLY A 123 -30.99 -27.75 50.98
N THR A 124 -30.11 -28.48 51.69
CA THR A 124 -30.21 -29.87 52.18
C THR A 124 -30.28 -30.97 51.11
N GLY A 125 -29.25 -31.82 51.06
CA GLY A 125 -29.15 -33.08 50.30
C GLY A 125 -27.72 -33.31 49.80
N LYS A 126 -26.79 -33.81 50.63
CA LYS A 126 -26.32 -35.22 50.63
C LYS A 126 -26.08 -35.78 49.22
N ASP A 127 -24.82 -35.83 48.80
CA ASP A 127 -24.13 -37.12 48.60
C ASP A 127 -22.62 -36.94 48.67
N SER A 128 -22.02 -37.83 49.46
CA SER A 128 -20.61 -37.97 49.77
C SER A 128 -20.04 -39.13 48.98
N VAL A 129 -18.96 -38.91 48.24
CA VAL A 129 -17.99 -39.98 47.91
C VAL A 129 -16.60 -39.40 48.08
N VAL A 130 -15.89 -39.92 49.08
CA VAL A 130 -14.48 -39.66 49.35
C VAL A 130 -13.78 -41.01 49.50
N LEU A 131 -12.54 -41.03 48.97
CA LEU A 131 -11.43 -41.96 49.14
C LEU A 131 -11.32 -43.17 48.21
N SER A 132 -10.25 -43.13 47.41
CA SER A 132 -9.22 -44.17 47.44
C SER A 132 -7.88 -43.57 47.01
N MET A 133 -6.96 -43.41 47.98
CA MET A 133 -5.54 -43.21 47.72
C MET A 133 -4.88 -44.59 47.57
N SER A 134 -4.11 -44.78 46.51
CA SER A 134 -3.07 -45.81 46.46
C SER A 134 -1.75 -45.13 46.12
N SER A 135 -0.87 -45.10 47.10
CA SER A 135 0.51 -44.65 47.02
C SER A 135 1.36 -45.66 46.24
N SER A 136 1.92 -45.25 45.11
CA SER A 136 3.08 -45.90 44.51
C SER A 136 4.10 -44.83 44.12
N SER A 137 5.13 -44.76 44.95
CA SER A 137 6.43 -44.11 44.77
C SER A 137 6.78 -43.68 43.33
N THR A 138 6.67 -42.38 43.04
CA THR A 138 7.40 -41.74 41.95
C THR A 138 8.63 -41.06 42.51
N ARG A 139 9.80 -41.47 42.01
CA ARG A 139 11.08 -40.80 42.25
C ARG A 139 10.93 -39.34 41.80
N ASN A 140 11.33 -38.41 42.67
CA ASN A 140 11.52 -37.01 42.30
C ASN A 140 12.61 -36.95 41.22
N HIS A 141 12.20 -36.93 39.95
CA HIS A 141 13.01 -36.30 38.93
C HIS A 141 12.84 -34.80 39.17
N VAL A 142 13.84 -34.20 39.78
CA VAL A 142 14.05 -32.76 39.65
C VAL A 142 14.36 -32.56 38.18
N GLU A 143 13.33 -32.27 37.38
CA GLU A 143 13.54 -31.48 36.17
C GLU A 143 14.05 -30.14 36.67
N THR A 144 15.37 -30.01 36.71
CA THR A 144 16.01 -28.71 36.54
C THR A 144 15.28 -28.05 35.39
N ALA A 145 14.57 -26.96 35.68
CA ALA A 145 13.99 -26.10 34.68
C ALA A 145 15.07 -25.90 33.62
N ALA A 146 14.90 -26.56 32.48
CA ALA A 146 15.68 -26.26 31.31
C ALA A 146 15.40 -24.77 31.09
N GLU A 147 16.45 -23.96 31.15
CA GLU A 147 16.41 -22.64 30.57
C GLU A 147 15.71 -22.77 29.23
N ASP A 148 14.59 -22.05 29.06
CA ASP A 148 13.96 -21.91 27.77
C ASP A 148 15.02 -21.31 26.84
N LYS A 149 15.75 -22.20 26.15
CA LYS A 149 16.50 -21.90 24.94
C LYS A 149 15.49 -21.64 23.83
N GLY A 150 14.57 -20.71 24.08
CA GLY A 150 13.53 -20.31 23.17
C GLY A 150 14.21 -19.62 22.01
N GLU A 151 14.24 -20.31 20.87
CA GLU A 151 14.77 -19.84 19.60
C GLU A 151 14.28 -18.42 19.28
N GLY A 152 15.10 -17.67 18.54
CA GLY A 152 14.75 -16.34 18.05
C GLY A 152 13.55 -16.41 17.12
N LEU A 153 12.64 -15.44 17.19
CA LEU A 153 11.48 -15.41 16.30
C LEU A 153 11.90 -15.03 14.88
N THR A 154 11.37 -15.73 13.87
CA THR A 154 11.49 -15.33 12.46
C THR A 154 10.15 -14.88 11.88
N TYR A 155 10.18 -14.13 10.77
CA TYR A 155 8.98 -13.72 10.04
C TYR A 155 8.27 -14.92 9.38
N LYS A 156 9.05 -15.94 9.01
CA LYS A 156 8.51 -17.22 8.58
C LYS A 156 7.75 -17.91 9.70
N ASP A 157 8.32 -17.98 10.91
CA ASP A 157 7.58 -18.47 12.06
C ASP A 157 6.29 -17.68 12.17
N ALA A 158 6.36 -16.34 12.02
CA ALA A 158 5.25 -15.39 12.03
C ALA A 158 4.08 -15.70 11.09
N GLY A 159 4.27 -16.62 10.14
CA GLY A 159 3.28 -17.08 9.18
C GLY A 159 3.45 -16.46 7.80
N VAL A 160 4.58 -15.77 7.54
CA VAL A 160 4.85 -15.09 6.27
C VAL A 160 6.14 -15.64 5.64
N ASP A 161 6.02 -16.29 4.49
CA ASP A 161 7.14 -16.88 3.77
C ASP A 161 7.56 -15.99 2.57
N ILE A 162 8.60 -15.17 2.76
CA ILE A 162 9.15 -14.27 1.74
C ILE A 162 9.70 -15.05 0.54
N ASP A 163 10.27 -16.23 0.78
CA ASP A 163 10.87 -17.07 -0.27
C ASP A 163 9.78 -17.66 -1.17
N ALA A 164 8.66 -18.09 -0.59
CA ALA A 164 7.49 -18.53 -1.35
C ALA A 164 6.93 -17.41 -2.23
N GLY A 165 6.87 -16.18 -1.71
CA GLY A 165 6.45 -15.00 -2.48
C GLY A 165 7.38 -14.73 -3.67
N SER A 166 8.69 -14.72 -3.42
CA SER A 166 9.71 -14.52 -4.45
C SER A 166 9.70 -15.63 -5.51
N GLU A 167 9.43 -16.88 -5.11
CA GLU A 167 9.26 -17.98 -6.04
C GLU A 167 8.03 -17.82 -6.94
N LEU A 168 6.91 -17.36 -6.37
CA LEU A 168 5.69 -17.07 -7.16
C LEU A 168 5.97 -15.97 -8.19
N VAL A 169 6.62 -14.87 -7.79
CA VAL A 169 7.01 -13.78 -8.70
C VAL A 169 7.89 -14.32 -9.83
N ARG A 170 8.88 -15.16 -9.51
CA ARG A 170 9.75 -15.80 -10.52
C ARG A 170 8.99 -16.68 -11.51
N ARG A 171 7.94 -17.38 -11.07
CA ARG A 171 7.07 -18.18 -11.95
C ARG A 171 6.18 -17.29 -12.82
N ILE A 172 5.59 -16.25 -12.25
CA ILE A 172 4.74 -15.30 -12.98
C ILE A 172 5.54 -14.57 -14.05
N ALA A 173 6.77 -14.14 -13.75
CA ALA A 173 7.64 -13.46 -14.71
C ALA A 173 7.94 -14.30 -15.97
N LYS A 174 7.87 -15.63 -15.89
CA LYS A 174 7.99 -16.54 -17.05
C LYS A 174 6.73 -16.55 -17.92
N MET A 175 5.55 -16.32 -17.33
CA MET A 175 4.25 -16.32 -18.02
C MET A 175 3.88 -14.93 -18.55
N ALA A 176 4.25 -13.88 -17.81
CA ALA A 176 3.99 -12.48 -18.12
C ALA A 176 5.31 -11.70 -18.03
N PRO A 177 6.08 -11.63 -19.15
CA PRO A 177 7.30 -10.85 -19.21
C PRO A 177 7.00 -9.37 -18.93
N GLY A 178 7.58 -8.82 -17.86
CA GLY A 178 7.32 -7.45 -17.38
C GLY A 178 6.91 -7.36 -15.90
N ILE A 179 6.60 -8.49 -15.26
CA ILE A 179 6.34 -8.57 -13.81
C ILE A 179 7.65 -8.83 -13.06
N GLY A 180 7.84 -8.15 -11.92
CA GLY A 180 8.97 -8.38 -10.99
C GLY A 180 9.71 -7.13 -10.50
N GLY A 181 9.45 -5.96 -11.10
CA GLY A 181 9.85 -4.65 -10.54
C GLY A 181 8.81 -4.08 -9.59
N PHE A 182 9.09 -2.93 -8.99
CA PHE A 182 8.17 -2.21 -8.10
C PHE A 182 6.91 -1.67 -8.81
N GLY A 183 6.90 -1.55 -10.14
CA GLY A 183 5.73 -1.11 -10.91
C GLY A 183 5.70 -1.64 -12.33
N GLY A 184 4.50 -1.81 -12.88
CA GLY A 184 4.28 -2.25 -14.26
C GLY A 184 4.30 -1.09 -15.24
N LEU A 185 5.10 -1.18 -16.31
CA LEU A 185 5.22 -0.15 -17.35
C LEU A 185 4.30 -0.46 -18.54
N PHE A 186 3.46 0.50 -18.92
CA PHE A 186 2.58 0.42 -20.09
C PHE A 186 2.87 1.57 -21.06
N PRO A 187 3.18 1.32 -22.34
CA PRO A 187 3.55 2.38 -23.29
C PRO A 187 2.36 3.29 -23.64
N LEU A 188 2.57 4.62 -23.52
CA LEU A 188 1.61 5.65 -23.91
C LEU A 188 2.34 6.80 -24.63
N GLY A 189 2.31 6.81 -25.97
CA GLY A 189 3.00 7.84 -26.76
C GLY A 189 4.52 7.82 -26.54
N ASP A 190 5.07 8.96 -26.11
CA ASP A 190 6.49 9.16 -25.75
C ASP A 190 6.80 8.82 -24.28
N SER A 191 5.79 8.34 -23.54
CA SER A 191 5.84 8.08 -22.11
C SER A 191 5.45 6.63 -21.80
N TYR A 192 5.64 6.23 -20.55
CA TYR A 192 5.04 5.04 -19.95
C TYR A 192 4.05 5.48 -18.87
N LEU A 193 2.90 4.84 -18.82
CA LEU A 193 2.12 4.75 -17.59
C LEU A 193 2.78 3.71 -16.68
N VAL A 194 2.88 4.03 -15.40
CA VAL A 194 3.43 3.12 -14.38
C VAL A 194 2.34 2.83 -13.38
N ALA A 195 1.95 1.57 -13.27
CA ALA A 195 0.91 1.14 -12.36
C ALA A 195 1.49 0.28 -11.22
N GLY A 196 1.02 0.51 -10.01
CA GLY A 196 1.34 -0.28 -8.82
C GLY A 196 0.06 -0.61 -8.06
N THR A 197 0.04 -1.76 -7.41
CA THR A 197 -1.06 -2.17 -6.53
C THR A 197 -0.50 -2.77 -5.26
N ASP A 198 -1.08 -2.38 -4.13
CA ASP A 198 -0.65 -2.86 -2.81
C ASP A 198 -1.80 -2.85 -1.81
N GLY A 199 -1.60 -3.61 -0.72
CA GLY A 199 -2.44 -3.54 0.46
C GLY A 199 -1.66 -3.01 1.67
N VAL A 200 -2.37 -2.71 2.75
CA VAL A 200 -1.73 -2.34 4.04
C VAL A 200 -1.15 -3.57 4.75
N GLY A 201 -1.80 -4.72 4.60
CA GLY A 201 -1.40 -5.97 5.23
C GLY A 201 -1.67 -6.01 6.74
N THR A 202 -0.90 -6.81 7.46
CA THR A 202 -1.21 -7.16 8.87
C THR A 202 -1.10 -6.02 9.89
N LYS A 203 -0.69 -4.81 9.48
CA LYS A 203 -0.82 -3.58 10.28
C LYS A 203 -2.29 -3.26 10.60
N LEU A 204 -3.22 -3.66 9.73
CA LEU A 204 -4.67 -3.52 9.96
C LEU A 204 -5.12 -4.13 11.30
N LYS A 205 -4.53 -5.24 11.73
CA LYS A 205 -4.85 -5.84 13.04
C LYS A 205 -4.53 -4.90 14.22
N LEU A 206 -3.47 -4.09 14.12
CA LEU A 206 -3.17 -3.08 15.14
C LEU A 206 -4.09 -1.87 15.00
N ALA A 207 -4.49 -1.49 13.79
CA ALA A 207 -5.50 -0.45 13.59
C ALA A 207 -6.81 -0.81 14.32
N PHE A 208 -7.27 -2.07 14.20
CA PHE A 208 -8.47 -2.54 14.90
C PHE A 208 -8.30 -2.54 16.42
N GLU A 209 -7.13 -2.99 16.92
CA GLU A 209 -6.87 -3.06 18.36
C GLU A 209 -6.73 -1.68 19.02
N THR A 210 -6.15 -0.72 18.30
CA THR A 210 -5.92 0.64 18.80
C THR A 210 -7.08 1.59 18.54
N GLY A 211 -7.92 1.29 17.56
CA GLY A 211 -8.95 2.20 17.04
C GLY A 211 -8.38 3.36 16.20
N ILE A 212 -7.10 3.27 15.78
CA ILE A 212 -6.45 4.29 14.96
C ILE A 212 -6.66 3.91 13.49
N HIS A 213 -7.63 4.56 12.85
CA HIS A 213 -8.02 4.31 11.46
C HIS A 213 -7.69 5.49 10.52
N GLU A 214 -7.50 6.67 11.10
CA GLU A 214 -7.35 7.95 10.39
C GLU A 214 -6.05 8.02 9.57
N THR A 215 -5.02 7.26 9.94
CA THR A 215 -3.72 7.26 9.26
C THR A 215 -3.49 6.04 8.38
N ILE A 216 -4.32 5.01 8.47
CA ILE A 216 -4.11 3.74 7.76
C ILE A 216 -4.28 3.89 6.24
N GLY A 217 -5.10 4.84 5.81
CA GLY A 217 -5.24 5.20 4.41
C GLY A 217 -3.96 5.85 3.83
N ILE A 218 -3.16 6.52 4.67
CA ILE A 218 -1.85 7.05 4.25
C ILE A 218 -0.90 5.88 3.99
N ASP A 219 -0.90 4.84 4.85
CA ASP A 219 -0.12 3.62 4.62
C ASP A 219 -0.48 2.96 3.29
N LEU A 220 -1.79 2.84 2.99
CA LEU A 220 -2.27 2.27 1.73
C LEU A 220 -1.72 3.03 0.51
N VAL A 221 -1.84 4.36 0.50
CA VAL A 221 -1.35 5.18 -0.61
C VAL A 221 0.17 5.09 -0.71
N ALA A 222 0.87 5.23 0.42
CA ALA A 222 2.33 5.24 0.48
C ALA A 222 2.95 3.99 -0.12
N MET A 223 2.39 2.80 0.15
CA MET A 223 2.87 1.54 -0.41
C MET A 223 2.91 1.58 -1.94
N SER A 224 1.79 1.93 -2.59
CA SER A 224 1.74 1.94 -4.07
C SER A 224 2.49 3.12 -4.70
N VAL A 225 2.41 4.33 -4.14
CA VAL A 225 3.03 5.52 -4.77
C VAL A 225 4.56 5.54 -4.63
N ASN A 226 5.09 5.02 -3.51
CA ASN A 226 6.53 4.88 -3.33
C ASN A 226 7.11 3.82 -4.27
N ASP A 227 6.34 2.79 -4.62
CA ASP A 227 6.75 1.78 -5.57
C ASP A 227 6.84 2.32 -7.00
N ILE A 228 5.84 3.07 -7.46
CA ILE A 228 5.89 3.63 -8.83
C ILE A 228 6.94 4.73 -8.99
N VAL A 229 7.23 5.52 -7.94
CA VAL A 229 8.25 6.59 -8.03
C VAL A 229 9.67 6.02 -8.17
N THR A 230 9.91 4.74 -7.86
CA THR A 230 11.22 4.09 -8.08
C THR A 230 11.67 4.12 -9.55
N SER A 231 10.70 4.15 -10.48
CA SER A 231 10.95 4.27 -11.93
C SER A 231 11.14 5.72 -12.41
N GLY A 232 11.01 6.68 -11.50
CA GLY A 232 10.94 8.12 -11.79
C GLY A 232 9.55 8.61 -12.22
N ALA A 233 8.50 7.79 -12.05
CA ALA A 233 7.15 8.18 -12.41
C ALA A 233 6.56 9.20 -11.44
N LYS A 234 5.91 10.22 -11.99
CA LYS A 234 5.04 11.12 -11.24
C LYS A 234 3.66 10.47 -11.07
N PRO A 235 3.17 10.24 -9.84
CA PRO A 235 1.79 9.79 -9.61
C PRO A 235 0.77 10.75 -10.25
N LEU A 236 -0.26 10.20 -10.88
CA LEU A 236 -1.36 10.96 -11.49
C LEU A 236 -2.63 10.79 -10.68
N PHE A 237 -3.04 9.55 -10.45
CA PHE A 237 -4.24 9.23 -9.71
C PHE A 237 -4.13 7.92 -8.93
N PHE A 238 -5.03 7.77 -7.96
CA PHE A 238 -5.16 6.63 -7.08
C PHE A 238 -6.59 6.09 -7.12
N LEU A 239 -6.75 4.78 -6.97
CA LEU A 239 -8.03 4.14 -6.69
C LEU A 239 -7.91 3.24 -5.46
N ASP A 240 -9.01 3.06 -4.74
CA ASP A 240 -9.08 2.16 -3.59
C ASP A 240 -10.20 1.11 -3.70
N TYR A 241 -10.00 -0.01 -3.02
CA TYR A 241 -11.00 -1.05 -2.79
C TYR A 241 -11.05 -1.32 -1.29
N PHE A 242 -12.20 -1.04 -0.69
CA PHE A 242 -12.49 -1.24 0.72
C PHE A 242 -13.42 -2.44 0.88
N ALA A 243 -13.01 -3.44 1.65
CA ALA A 243 -13.82 -4.62 1.89
C ALA A 243 -14.01 -4.88 3.38
N THR A 244 -15.23 -5.19 3.83
CA THR A 244 -15.56 -5.37 5.25
C THR A 244 -16.65 -6.41 5.44
N SER A 245 -16.84 -6.93 6.66
CA SER A 245 -18.01 -7.76 7.01
C SER A 245 -19.30 -6.95 6.88
N ARG A 246 -19.31 -5.79 7.56
CA ARG A 246 -20.41 -4.81 7.59
C ARG A 246 -19.83 -3.41 7.56
N LEU A 247 -20.47 -2.51 6.84
CA LEU A 247 -20.02 -1.14 6.70
C LEU A 247 -20.36 -0.32 7.95
N ASP A 248 -19.32 0.09 8.67
CA ASP A 248 -19.38 1.21 9.60
C ASP A 248 -18.95 2.48 8.85
N VAL A 249 -19.91 3.39 8.65
CA VAL A 249 -19.71 4.60 7.85
C VAL A 249 -18.72 5.56 8.51
N ASP A 250 -18.76 5.71 9.83
CA ASP A 250 -17.87 6.63 10.55
C ASP A 250 -16.44 6.11 10.51
N LEU A 251 -16.26 4.79 10.63
CA LEU A 251 -14.96 4.16 10.47
C LEU A 251 -14.45 4.31 9.03
N ALA A 252 -15.28 4.01 8.04
CA ALA A 252 -14.90 4.10 6.63
C ALA A 252 -14.50 5.54 6.26
N GLU A 253 -15.23 6.55 6.74
CA GLU A 253 -14.89 7.96 6.53
C GLU A 253 -13.48 8.29 7.04
N LYS A 254 -13.10 7.78 8.23
CA LYS A 254 -11.75 7.97 8.78
C LYS A 254 -10.67 7.36 7.90
N VAL A 255 -10.91 6.15 7.38
CA VAL A 255 -9.97 5.47 6.48
C VAL A 255 -9.83 6.24 5.17
N ILE A 256 -10.94 6.61 4.53
CA ILE A 256 -10.95 7.37 3.27
C ILE A 256 -10.28 8.73 3.46
N LYS A 257 -10.48 9.40 4.59
CA LYS A 257 -9.75 10.64 4.91
C LYS A 257 -8.23 10.43 4.87
N GLY A 258 -7.73 9.35 5.46
CA GLY A 258 -6.32 8.99 5.37
C GLY A 258 -5.84 8.75 3.92
N ILE A 259 -6.68 8.14 3.08
CA ILE A 259 -6.37 7.94 1.65
C ILE A 259 -6.28 9.30 0.94
N VAL A 260 -7.23 10.20 1.19
CA VAL A 260 -7.23 11.56 0.63
C VAL A 260 -5.98 12.33 1.07
N ASP A 261 -5.63 12.26 2.36
CA ASP A 261 -4.43 12.90 2.90
C ASP A 261 -3.14 12.33 2.26
N GLY A 262 -3.09 11.01 2.03
CA GLY A 262 -1.99 10.36 1.32
C GLY A 262 -1.89 10.78 -0.15
N CYS A 263 -3.02 10.90 -0.85
CA CYS A 263 -3.08 11.38 -2.23
C CYS A 263 -2.57 12.83 -2.33
N GLN A 264 -2.96 13.70 -1.40
CA GLN A 264 -2.49 15.08 -1.33
C GLN A 264 -0.98 15.19 -1.06
N GLN A 265 -0.45 14.34 -0.19
CA GLN A 265 1.00 14.24 0.04
C GLN A 265 1.75 13.83 -1.23
N SER A 266 1.15 12.94 -2.03
CA SER A 266 1.71 12.37 -3.27
C SER A 266 1.53 13.24 -4.52
N ASP A 267 0.78 14.34 -4.43
CA ASP A 267 0.38 15.16 -5.60
C ASP A 267 -0.40 14.36 -6.66
N CYS A 268 -1.26 13.43 -6.22
CA CYS A 268 -2.18 12.68 -7.09
C CYS A 268 -3.63 12.87 -6.68
N ALA A 269 -4.56 12.63 -7.61
CA ALA A 269 -5.99 12.66 -7.34
C ALA A 269 -6.51 11.29 -6.87
N LEU A 270 -7.37 11.26 -5.85
CA LEU A 270 -8.22 10.09 -5.62
C LEU A 270 -9.32 10.10 -6.70
N LEU A 271 -9.22 9.20 -7.67
CA LEU A 271 -10.09 9.19 -8.85
C LEU A 271 -11.41 8.48 -8.62
N GLY A 272 -11.40 7.48 -7.73
CA GLY A 272 -12.57 6.71 -7.35
C GLY A 272 -12.17 5.49 -6.54
N GLY A 273 -13.16 4.76 -6.05
CA GLY A 273 -12.95 3.53 -5.32
C GLY A 273 -14.21 2.68 -5.28
N GLU A 274 -14.12 1.53 -4.65
CA GLU A 274 -15.21 0.58 -4.50
C GLU A 274 -15.32 0.12 -3.03
N THR A 275 -16.55 -0.10 -2.56
CA THR A 275 -16.82 -0.54 -1.18
C THR A 275 -17.67 -1.80 -1.20
N ALA A 276 -17.12 -2.90 -0.65
CA ALA A 276 -17.77 -4.19 -0.63
C ALA A 276 -18.09 -4.66 0.81
N GLU A 277 -19.35 -4.96 1.06
CA GLU A 277 -19.80 -5.68 2.26
C GLU A 277 -19.88 -7.18 1.96
N MET A 278 -19.05 -7.96 2.66
CA MET A 278 -18.92 -9.40 2.48
C MET A 278 -19.02 -10.10 3.86
N PRO A 279 -20.23 -10.19 4.44
CA PRO A 279 -20.44 -10.92 5.68
C PRO A 279 -20.02 -12.38 5.50
N ASP A 280 -19.62 -13.02 6.59
CA ASP A 280 -19.06 -14.38 6.66
C ASP A 280 -17.67 -14.56 6.02
N PHE A 281 -17.19 -13.59 5.22
CA PHE A 281 -15.82 -13.59 4.69
C PHE A 281 -14.85 -12.87 5.64
N TYR A 282 -15.21 -11.66 6.07
CA TYR A 282 -14.47 -10.91 7.07
C TYR A 282 -15.09 -11.08 8.46
N ALA A 283 -14.25 -10.99 9.49
CA ALA A 283 -14.73 -10.93 10.87
C ALA A 283 -15.40 -9.57 11.14
N ASP A 284 -16.32 -9.55 12.09
CA ASP A 284 -17.01 -8.31 12.48
C ASP A 284 -16.02 -7.26 13.00
N GLY A 285 -16.15 -6.04 12.47
CA GLY A 285 -15.25 -4.92 12.78
C GLY A 285 -13.91 -4.95 12.05
N GLU A 286 -13.66 -5.96 11.21
CA GLU A 286 -12.46 -6.03 10.39
C GLU A 286 -12.73 -5.66 8.93
N TYR A 287 -11.77 -4.98 8.32
CA TYR A 287 -11.78 -4.60 6.92
C TYR A 287 -10.43 -4.85 6.26
N ASP A 288 -10.42 -4.93 4.94
CA ASP A 288 -9.21 -5.00 4.12
C ASP A 288 -9.20 -3.86 3.10
N LEU A 289 -8.00 -3.46 2.71
CA LEU A 289 -7.76 -2.33 1.82
C LEU A 289 -6.82 -2.75 0.71
N SER A 290 -7.21 -2.45 -0.53
CA SER A 290 -6.33 -2.52 -1.69
C SER A 290 -6.28 -1.18 -2.39
N GLY A 291 -5.09 -0.79 -2.82
CA GLY A 291 -4.79 0.48 -3.44
C GLY A 291 -4.21 0.29 -4.83
N PHE A 292 -4.46 1.25 -5.71
CA PHE A 292 -4.02 1.23 -7.10
C PHE A 292 -3.51 2.60 -7.49
N ALA A 293 -2.21 2.75 -7.66
CA ALA A 293 -1.60 4.00 -8.11
C ALA A 293 -1.25 3.91 -9.60
N VAL A 294 -1.55 4.97 -10.35
CA VAL A 294 -1.08 5.14 -11.72
C VAL A 294 -0.31 6.45 -11.82
N GLY A 295 0.92 6.35 -12.33
CA GLY A 295 1.80 7.48 -12.64
C GLY A 295 2.23 7.50 -14.09
N ILE A 296 3.05 8.49 -14.44
CA ILE A 296 3.61 8.68 -15.78
C ILE A 296 5.09 9.04 -15.72
N VAL A 297 5.86 8.51 -16.67
CA VAL A 297 7.28 8.83 -16.86
C VAL A 297 7.61 8.89 -18.34
N LYS A 298 8.48 9.80 -18.77
CA LYS A 298 8.98 9.80 -20.16
C LYS A 298 9.86 8.59 -20.42
N LYS A 299 9.80 8.02 -21.62
CA LYS A 299 10.56 6.80 -21.98
C LYS A 299 12.08 6.94 -21.81
N ASP A 300 12.61 8.12 -22.07
CA ASP A 300 14.04 8.44 -21.96
C ASP A 300 14.48 8.79 -20.53
N SER A 301 13.53 8.96 -19.61
CA SER A 301 13.74 9.39 -18.23
C SER A 301 13.50 8.26 -17.22
N VAL A 302 13.16 7.05 -17.69
CA VAL A 302 12.95 5.89 -16.83
C VAL A 302 14.23 5.55 -16.08
N ILE A 303 14.11 5.43 -14.76
CA ILE A 303 15.18 4.95 -13.89
C ILE A 303 15.03 3.44 -13.76
N ASP A 304 16.01 2.69 -14.27
CA ASP A 304 15.96 1.23 -14.38
C ASP A 304 17.21 0.53 -13.80
N GLY A 305 18.13 1.27 -13.20
CA GLY A 305 19.33 0.71 -12.57
C GLY A 305 20.42 0.22 -13.53
N LYS A 306 20.19 0.20 -14.85
CA LYS A 306 21.13 -0.42 -15.81
C LYS A 306 22.52 0.23 -15.86
N ASN A 307 22.62 1.48 -15.43
CA ASN A 307 23.84 2.29 -15.44
C ASN A 307 24.52 2.34 -14.06
N ILE A 308 24.08 1.52 -13.11
CA ILE A 308 24.74 1.36 -11.81
C ILE A 308 26.10 0.68 -12.01
N GLU A 309 27.12 1.19 -11.34
CA GLU A 309 28.49 0.70 -11.40
C GLU A 309 29.12 0.61 -10.00
N VAL A 310 30.20 -0.16 -9.88
CA VAL A 310 30.98 -0.25 -8.63
C VAL A 310 31.46 1.14 -8.20
N GLY A 311 31.30 1.45 -6.92
CA GLY A 311 31.66 2.75 -6.35
C GLY A 311 30.52 3.77 -6.35
N ASP A 312 29.37 3.47 -6.97
CA ASP A 312 28.17 4.29 -6.77
C ASP A 312 27.75 4.29 -5.30
N VAL A 313 27.20 5.41 -4.84
CA VAL A 313 26.84 5.66 -3.45
C VAL A 313 25.38 5.31 -3.21
N LEU A 314 25.10 4.67 -2.07
CA LEU A 314 23.74 4.46 -1.59
C LEU A 314 23.37 5.59 -0.63
N ILE A 315 22.30 6.31 -0.97
CA ILE A 315 21.67 7.32 -0.12
C ILE A 315 20.36 6.78 0.44
N GLY A 316 20.24 6.71 1.76
CA GLY A 316 19.02 6.31 2.46
C GLY A 316 18.16 7.49 2.88
N LEU A 317 16.85 7.41 2.65
CA LEU A 317 15.85 8.32 3.19
C LEU A 317 15.16 7.69 4.41
N PRO A 318 15.06 8.40 5.55
CA PRO A 318 14.51 7.85 6.78
C PRO A 318 13.07 7.38 6.65
N SER A 319 12.78 6.28 7.33
CA SER A 319 11.43 5.81 7.63
C SER A 319 10.86 6.53 8.85
N SER A 320 9.55 6.45 9.04
CA SER A 320 8.85 6.90 10.26
C SER A 320 8.82 5.81 11.35
N GLY A 321 9.38 4.62 11.08
CA GLY A 321 9.24 3.43 11.89
C GLY A 321 9.10 2.20 11.00
N VAL A 322 8.29 1.24 11.44
CA VAL A 322 8.12 -0.07 10.77
C VAL A 322 7.42 0.03 9.40
N HIS A 323 6.81 1.18 9.09
CA HIS A 323 5.99 1.40 7.88
C HIS A 323 4.80 0.44 7.82
N SER A 324 4.62 -0.33 6.74
CA SER A 324 3.51 -1.28 6.57
C SER A 324 3.96 -2.74 6.42
N ASN A 325 5.20 -3.07 6.77
CA ASN A 325 5.80 -4.41 6.59
C ASN A 325 6.22 -5.05 7.92
N GLY A 326 6.31 -6.37 8.00
CA GLY A 326 6.79 -7.06 9.22
C GLY A 326 5.79 -7.18 10.38
N PHE A 327 4.56 -6.67 10.24
CA PHE A 327 3.59 -6.60 11.35
C PHE A 327 3.14 -7.95 11.92
N SER A 328 3.24 -9.04 11.15
CA SER A 328 3.00 -10.38 11.69
C SER A 328 4.04 -10.76 12.76
N LEU A 329 5.31 -10.41 12.55
CA LEU A 329 6.37 -10.62 13.54
C LEU A 329 6.24 -9.64 14.70
N VAL A 330 5.94 -8.36 14.42
CA VAL A 330 5.65 -7.36 15.48
C VAL A 330 4.58 -7.86 16.45
N ARG A 331 3.47 -8.40 15.94
CA ARG A 331 2.38 -8.93 16.79
C ARG A 331 2.83 -10.08 17.66
N ARG A 332 3.70 -10.96 17.16
CA ARG A 332 4.27 -12.06 17.95
C ARG A 332 5.25 -11.57 19.00
N VAL A 333 6.08 -10.58 18.66
CA VAL A 333 6.97 -9.94 19.63
C VAL A 333 6.17 -9.27 20.74
N LEU A 334 5.10 -8.56 20.40
CA LEU A 334 4.20 -7.94 21.37
C LEU A 334 3.62 -9.00 22.33
N GLN A 335 3.07 -10.10 21.79
CA GLN A 335 2.57 -11.22 22.59
C GLN A 335 3.64 -11.83 23.49
N ARG A 336 4.85 -12.07 22.97
CA ARG A 336 5.98 -12.62 23.74
C ARG A 336 6.44 -11.67 24.86
N SER A 337 6.44 -10.37 24.60
CA SER A 337 6.89 -9.35 25.54
C SER A 337 5.96 -9.17 26.74
N GLY A 338 4.68 -9.53 26.60
CA GLY A 338 3.65 -9.26 27.60
C GLY A 338 3.24 -7.78 27.71
N LEU A 339 3.82 -6.89 26.90
CA LEU A 339 3.44 -5.49 26.83
C LEU A 339 2.18 -5.30 25.98
N SER A 340 1.43 -4.26 26.29
CA SER A 340 0.29 -3.78 25.53
C SER A 340 0.67 -2.59 24.65
N LEU A 341 -0.17 -2.28 23.66
CA LEU A 341 0.01 -1.10 22.80
C LEU A 341 -0.07 0.23 23.57
N LYS A 342 -0.55 0.23 24.82
CA LYS A 342 -0.64 1.42 25.67
C LYS A 342 0.60 1.64 26.54
N ASP A 343 1.48 0.65 26.62
CA ASP A 343 2.71 0.77 27.40
C ASP A 343 3.73 1.64 26.67
N SER A 344 4.60 2.30 27.44
CA SER A 344 5.66 3.13 26.90
C SER A 344 6.66 2.28 26.10
N LEU A 345 7.06 2.77 24.92
CA LEU A 345 8.14 2.16 24.16
C LEU A 345 9.47 2.40 24.90
N PRO A 346 10.26 1.36 25.24
CA PRO A 346 11.54 1.54 25.90
C PRO A 346 12.48 2.46 25.12
N GLY A 347 13.05 3.45 25.80
CA GLY A 347 13.94 4.44 25.19
C GLY A 347 13.24 5.52 24.36
N SER A 348 11.91 5.66 24.48
CA SER A 348 11.12 6.67 23.79
C SER A 348 10.10 7.34 24.71
N SER A 349 9.58 8.51 24.32
CA SER A 349 8.53 9.23 25.04
C SER A 349 7.11 8.86 24.58
N VAL A 350 6.97 8.04 23.53
CA VAL A 350 5.69 7.58 22.99
C VAL A 350 5.37 6.15 23.42
N THR A 351 4.10 5.76 23.29
CA THR A 351 3.65 4.38 23.49
C THR A 351 4.07 3.46 22.35
N LEU A 352 4.02 2.14 22.59
CA LEU A 352 4.21 1.14 21.56
C LEU A 352 3.20 1.29 20.42
N GLY A 353 1.94 1.54 20.74
CA GLY A 353 0.87 1.76 19.77
C GLY A 353 1.15 2.96 18.87
N GLU A 354 1.53 4.11 19.44
CA GLU A 354 1.87 5.31 18.66
C GLU A 354 3.08 5.08 17.73
N ALA A 355 4.12 4.41 18.23
CA ALA A 355 5.31 4.12 17.43
C ALA A 355 5.03 3.12 16.28
N LEU A 356 4.22 2.09 16.53
CA LEU A 356 3.87 1.07 15.54
C LEU A 356 2.82 1.55 14.54
N MET A 357 1.93 2.46 14.95
CA MET A 357 0.89 3.05 14.10
C MET A 357 1.33 4.33 13.38
N ALA A 358 2.60 4.73 13.51
CA ALA A 358 3.16 5.82 12.71
C ALA A 358 2.93 5.55 11.20
N PRO A 359 2.35 6.50 10.44
CA PRO A 359 2.06 6.29 9.02
C PRO A 359 3.35 6.18 8.21
N THR A 360 3.31 5.36 7.17
CA THR A 360 4.38 5.20 6.19
C THR A 360 4.67 6.55 5.53
N VAL A 361 5.96 6.85 5.35
CA VAL A 361 6.40 8.10 4.73
C VAL A 361 6.16 8.03 3.22
N ILE A 362 5.58 9.09 2.66
CA ILE A 362 5.40 9.26 1.22
C ILE A 362 6.60 10.05 0.67
N TYR A 363 7.44 9.40 -0.13
CA TYR A 363 8.70 9.97 -0.62
C TYR A 363 8.58 10.71 -1.95
N VAL A 364 7.40 10.69 -2.58
CA VAL A 364 7.18 11.15 -3.97
C VAL A 364 7.79 12.52 -4.25
N LYS A 365 7.44 13.55 -3.47
CA LYS A 365 7.90 14.92 -3.70
C LYS A 365 9.42 15.05 -3.55
N GLN A 366 9.98 14.44 -2.49
CA GLN A 366 11.42 14.47 -2.23
C GLN A 366 12.20 13.74 -3.33
N VAL A 367 11.75 12.55 -3.73
CA VAL A 367 12.41 11.74 -4.75
C VAL A 367 12.33 12.41 -6.13
N LEU A 368 11.17 12.94 -6.53
CA LEU A 368 11.05 13.65 -7.81
C LEU A 368 11.92 14.93 -7.85
N ASP A 369 12.05 15.65 -6.73
CA ASP A 369 12.97 16.79 -6.61
C ASP A 369 14.43 16.35 -6.78
N ILE A 370 14.86 15.28 -6.11
CA ILE A 370 16.21 14.70 -6.27
C ILE A 370 16.47 14.28 -7.72
N ILE A 371 15.51 13.59 -8.34
CA ILE A 371 15.60 13.15 -9.74
C ILE A 371 15.77 14.35 -10.68
N SER A 372 15.02 15.43 -10.45
CA SER A 372 15.10 16.65 -11.27
C SER A 372 16.48 17.31 -11.28
N LYS A 373 17.27 17.10 -10.22
CA LYS A 373 18.65 17.60 -10.06
C LYS A 373 19.70 16.69 -10.71
N GLY A 374 19.29 15.49 -11.15
CA GLY A 374 20.09 14.54 -11.91
C GLY A 374 21.10 13.73 -11.08
N GLY A 375 21.56 12.61 -11.65
CA GLY A 375 22.58 11.73 -11.05
C GLY A 375 22.05 10.50 -10.33
N VAL A 376 20.73 10.31 -10.30
CA VAL A 376 20.08 9.08 -9.80
C VAL A 376 20.15 8.00 -10.88
N LYS A 377 20.65 6.82 -10.49
CA LYS A 377 20.81 5.65 -11.37
C LYS A 377 19.84 4.53 -11.04
N GLY A 378 19.46 4.39 -9.78
CA GLY A 378 18.49 3.41 -9.30
C GLY A 378 17.80 3.85 -8.02
N ILE A 379 16.64 3.28 -7.73
CA ILE A 379 15.83 3.59 -6.55
C ILE A 379 15.18 2.31 -6.04
N ALA A 380 15.35 2.00 -4.76
CA ALA A 380 14.72 0.85 -4.12
C ALA A 380 13.83 1.31 -2.96
N HIS A 381 12.55 0.96 -3.01
CA HIS A 381 11.62 1.10 -1.89
C HIS A 381 11.83 -0.06 -0.91
N ILE A 382 12.07 0.24 0.36
CA ILE A 382 12.44 -0.77 1.36
C ILE A 382 11.19 -1.25 2.09
N THR A 383 10.64 -2.37 1.60
CA THR A 383 9.41 -3.00 2.10
C THR A 383 9.71 -4.41 2.68
N GLY A 384 8.81 -5.37 2.51
CA GLY A 384 9.07 -6.78 2.88
C GLY A 384 10.33 -7.30 2.18
N GLY A 385 11.19 -7.98 2.93
CA GLY A 385 12.52 -8.39 2.45
C GLY A 385 13.64 -7.38 2.78
N GLY A 386 13.29 -6.22 3.34
CA GLY A 386 14.24 -5.27 3.93
C GLY A 386 15.32 -4.81 2.95
N PHE A 387 16.53 -4.56 3.43
CA PHE A 387 17.63 -4.19 2.53
C PHE A 387 18.07 -5.36 1.66
N THR A 388 18.12 -6.56 2.26
CA THR A 388 18.65 -7.79 1.66
C THR A 388 17.96 -8.13 0.34
N ASP A 389 16.64 -8.03 0.29
CA ASP A 389 15.87 -8.49 -0.88
C ASP A 389 15.44 -7.33 -1.80
N ASN A 390 15.39 -6.08 -1.33
CA ASN A 390 14.92 -4.94 -2.14
C ASN A 390 16.04 -4.22 -2.90
N ILE A 391 17.20 -3.98 -2.28
CA ILE A 391 18.30 -3.24 -2.93
C ILE A 391 18.81 -3.97 -4.19
N PRO A 392 19.06 -5.30 -4.17
CA PRO A 392 19.57 -6.00 -5.35
C PRO A 392 18.61 -6.00 -6.55
N ARG A 393 17.30 -5.72 -6.38
CA ARG A 393 16.32 -5.75 -7.47
C ARG A 393 16.60 -4.71 -8.55
N VAL A 394 17.29 -3.62 -8.21
CA VAL A 394 17.66 -2.57 -9.16
C VAL A 394 19.07 -2.73 -9.71
N PHE A 395 19.83 -3.76 -9.30
CA PHE A 395 21.22 -3.91 -9.70
C PHE A 395 21.37 -4.75 -10.97
N PRO A 396 22.25 -4.35 -11.89
CA PRO A 396 22.80 -5.25 -12.89
C PRO A 396 23.42 -6.51 -12.24
N LYS A 397 23.45 -7.62 -12.99
CA LYS A 397 24.07 -8.87 -12.53
C LYS A 397 25.55 -8.66 -12.19
N GLY A 398 26.02 -9.28 -11.10
CA GLY A 398 27.42 -9.19 -10.66
C GLY A 398 27.75 -7.93 -9.85
N LEU A 399 26.73 -7.15 -9.47
CA LEU A 399 26.84 -6.07 -8.51
C LEU A 399 26.08 -6.41 -7.21
N GLY A 400 26.65 -5.99 -6.09
CA GLY A 400 26.08 -6.08 -4.77
C GLY A 400 26.22 -4.76 -4.01
N ALA A 401 25.73 -4.72 -2.77
CA ALA A 401 25.85 -3.54 -1.90
C ALA A 401 26.58 -3.88 -0.61
N VAL A 402 27.30 -2.90 -0.07
CA VAL A 402 27.70 -2.89 1.34
C VAL A 402 26.94 -1.78 2.07
N ILE A 403 26.31 -2.13 3.18
CA ILE A 403 25.55 -1.22 4.04
C ILE A 403 26.36 -0.93 5.29
N TYR A 404 26.47 0.35 5.65
CA TYR A 404 27.18 0.84 6.84
C TYR A 404 26.20 0.98 8.00
N LYS A 405 26.20 0.01 8.92
CA LYS A 405 25.13 -0.09 9.94
C LYS A 405 25.05 1.11 10.90
N ASP A 406 26.17 1.78 11.11
CA ASP A 406 26.27 2.91 12.05
C ASP A 406 26.14 4.29 11.39
N SER A 407 25.73 4.36 10.12
CA SER A 407 25.67 5.63 9.39
C SER A 407 24.35 6.40 9.54
N TRP A 408 23.34 5.83 10.20
CA TRP A 408 22.11 6.50 10.60
C TRP A 408 21.64 6.05 11.99
N ALA A 409 20.74 6.82 12.60
CA ALA A 409 20.14 6.45 13.87
C ALA A 409 18.98 5.47 13.65
N VAL A 410 19.14 4.21 14.06
CA VAL A 410 18.06 3.22 14.04
C VAL A 410 16.99 3.59 15.07
N PRO A 411 15.71 3.73 14.67
CA PRO A 411 14.62 4.07 15.59
C PRO A 411 14.47 3.08 16.76
N PRO A 412 14.13 3.55 17.98
CA PRO A 412 14.04 2.70 19.18
C PRO A 412 13.10 1.50 19.04
N VAL A 413 12.05 1.61 18.22
CA VAL A 413 11.09 0.52 17.99
C VAL A 413 11.76 -0.74 17.45
N PHE A 414 12.79 -0.62 16.61
CA PHE A 414 13.50 -1.79 16.07
C PHE A 414 14.38 -2.46 17.13
N LYS A 415 15.02 -1.68 18.01
CA LYS A 415 15.80 -2.21 19.13
C LYS A 415 14.89 -3.00 20.07
N TRP A 416 13.74 -2.43 20.41
CA TRP A 416 12.73 -3.13 21.21
C TRP A 416 12.23 -4.41 20.53
N ILE A 417 11.87 -4.35 19.24
CA ILE A 417 11.42 -5.53 18.48
C ILE A 417 12.49 -6.64 18.54
N GLN A 418 13.75 -6.26 18.31
CA GLN A 418 14.86 -7.19 18.29
C GLN A 418 15.08 -7.86 19.66
N GLU A 419 15.17 -7.06 20.72
CA GLU A 419 15.43 -7.53 22.09
C GLU A 419 14.27 -8.39 22.61
N ALA A 420 13.04 -7.90 22.49
CA ALA A 420 11.85 -8.61 22.97
C ALA A 420 11.56 -9.88 22.16
N GLY A 421 11.89 -9.88 20.86
CA GLY A 421 11.73 -11.03 19.98
C GLY A 421 12.90 -12.02 19.99
N ARG A 422 14.05 -11.63 20.55
CA ARG A 422 15.36 -12.31 20.39
C ARG A 422 15.69 -12.59 18.92
N ILE A 423 15.45 -11.60 18.06
CA ILE A 423 15.57 -11.74 16.59
C ILE A 423 17.02 -11.52 16.17
N GLU A 424 17.55 -12.39 15.31
CA GLU A 424 18.90 -12.25 14.76
C GLU A 424 19.04 -11.02 13.86
N ASP A 425 20.22 -10.40 13.80
CA ASP A 425 20.50 -9.21 12.99
C ASP A 425 20.13 -9.39 11.50
N ALA A 426 20.41 -10.57 10.96
CA ALA A 426 20.10 -10.91 9.57
C ALA A 426 18.59 -10.92 9.32
N GLU A 427 17.82 -11.46 10.26
CA GLU A 427 16.36 -11.52 10.17
C GLU A 427 15.73 -10.14 10.40
N MET A 428 16.29 -9.32 11.29
CA MET A 428 15.91 -7.92 11.45
C MET A 428 16.07 -7.15 10.14
N SER A 429 17.23 -7.27 9.50
CA SER A 429 17.58 -6.53 8.27
C SER A 429 16.85 -7.05 7.03
N ARG A 430 16.37 -8.29 7.07
CA ARG A 430 15.53 -8.89 6.02
C ARG A 430 14.04 -8.63 6.23
N THR A 431 13.57 -8.50 7.47
CA THR A 431 12.14 -8.28 7.72
C THR A 431 11.77 -6.81 7.71
N PHE A 432 12.65 -5.96 8.25
CA PHE A 432 12.37 -4.57 8.53
C PHE A 432 13.26 -3.63 7.72
N ASN A 433 12.78 -2.39 7.58
CA ASN A 433 13.50 -1.31 6.91
C ASN A 433 14.63 -0.70 7.78
N MET A 434 14.74 -1.11 9.05
CA MET A 434 15.76 -0.68 10.01
C MET A 434 15.97 0.84 10.14
N GLY A 435 14.97 1.64 9.79
CA GLY A 435 15.03 3.10 9.85
C GLY A 435 15.14 3.80 8.50
N ILE A 436 15.33 3.09 7.39
CA ILE A 436 15.45 3.67 6.04
C ILE A 436 14.37 3.09 5.13
N GLY A 437 13.42 3.92 4.68
CA GLY A 437 12.30 3.47 3.85
C GLY A 437 12.56 3.52 2.34
N MET A 438 13.54 4.31 1.89
CA MET A 438 13.87 4.45 0.47
C MET A 438 15.38 4.56 0.29
N VAL A 439 15.92 3.92 -0.74
CA VAL A 439 17.35 3.96 -1.08
C VAL A 439 17.52 4.44 -2.52
N LEU A 440 18.36 5.46 -2.71
CA LEU A 440 18.75 5.99 -4.00
C LEU A 440 20.19 5.55 -4.29
N VAL A 441 20.45 5.03 -5.48
CA VAL A 441 21.80 4.75 -5.98
C VAL A 441 22.21 5.87 -6.91
N VAL A 442 23.30 6.54 -6.56
CA VAL A 442 23.72 7.79 -7.19
C VAL A 442 25.23 7.84 -7.40
N LYS A 443 25.69 8.71 -8.31
CA LYS A 443 27.12 9.05 -8.39
C LYS A 443 27.58 9.83 -7.16
N GLU A 444 28.87 9.77 -6.85
CA GLU A 444 29.47 10.49 -5.71
C GLU A 444 29.17 12.00 -5.74
N GLU A 445 29.21 12.66 -6.91
CA GLU A 445 28.92 14.10 -6.99
C GLU A 445 27.45 14.42 -6.66
N ALA A 446 26.53 13.51 -7.02
CA ALA A 446 25.12 13.65 -6.68
C ALA A 446 24.90 13.35 -5.19
N ALA A 447 25.59 12.37 -4.62
CA ALA A 447 25.56 12.09 -3.18
C ALA A 447 25.93 13.32 -2.35
N LEU A 448 27.05 13.99 -2.66
CA LEU A 448 27.49 15.18 -1.93
C LEU A 448 26.44 16.30 -1.94
N ARG A 449 25.81 16.52 -3.09
CA ARG A 449 24.74 17.52 -3.24
C ARG A 449 23.48 17.14 -2.47
N ILE A 450 23.04 15.87 -2.56
CA ILE A 450 21.87 15.40 -1.81
C ILE A 450 22.13 15.55 -0.31
N LEU A 451 23.29 15.13 0.18
CA LEU A 451 23.63 15.24 1.60
C LEU A 451 23.71 16.68 2.10
N GLY A 452 23.97 17.67 1.22
CA GLY A 452 23.97 19.10 1.58
C GLY A 452 22.60 19.81 1.43
N ASP A 453 21.72 19.29 0.59
CA ASP A 453 20.39 19.88 0.34
C ASP A 453 19.32 19.37 1.33
N TYR A 454 19.49 18.14 1.84
CA TYR A 454 18.44 17.38 2.52
C TYR A 454 18.80 17.12 3.98
N HIS A 455 18.28 18.00 4.86
CA HIS A 455 18.50 17.98 6.31
C HIS A 455 17.19 18.05 7.10
N GLY A 456 17.24 17.79 8.41
CA GLY A 456 16.08 17.87 9.30
C GLY A 456 15.00 16.85 8.94
N THR A 457 13.77 17.33 8.69
CA THR A 457 12.61 16.48 8.36
C THR A 457 12.72 15.79 7.01
N ASN A 458 13.54 16.33 6.10
CA ASN A 458 13.81 15.74 4.80
C ASN A 458 15.24 15.17 4.75
N SER A 459 15.74 14.62 5.86
CA SER A 459 17.13 14.16 5.93
C SER A 459 17.44 13.04 4.95
N ALA A 460 18.70 12.95 4.55
CA ALA A 460 19.26 11.88 3.75
C ALA A 460 20.60 11.43 4.36
N TYR A 461 20.93 10.14 4.22
CA TYR A 461 22.12 9.54 4.83
C TYR A 461 22.93 8.79 3.78
N ARG A 462 24.26 8.87 3.84
CA ARG A 462 25.12 7.93 3.11
C ARG A 462 25.08 6.60 3.86
N ILE A 463 24.46 5.59 3.27
CA ILE A 463 24.24 4.30 3.93
C ILE A 463 25.10 3.18 3.38
N GLY A 464 25.83 3.41 2.30
CA GLY A 464 26.60 2.35 1.68
C GLY A 464 27.20 2.72 0.34
N GLU A 465 27.71 1.70 -0.34
CA GLU A 465 28.24 1.79 -1.70
C GLU A 465 28.00 0.48 -2.47
N VAL A 466 28.02 0.59 -3.79
CA VAL A 466 27.91 -0.53 -4.72
C VAL A 466 29.29 -1.20 -4.84
N ILE A 467 29.29 -2.52 -4.70
CA ILE A 467 30.48 -3.37 -4.80
C ILE A 467 30.31 -4.41 -5.90
N SER A 468 31.41 -5.04 -6.32
CA SER A 468 31.34 -6.24 -7.15
C SER A 468 30.92 -7.44 -6.29
N GLY A 469 30.08 -8.32 -6.84
CA GLY A 469 29.54 -9.49 -6.15
C GLY A 469 28.04 -9.59 -6.32
N ASP A 470 27.37 -10.38 -5.48
CA ASP A 470 25.92 -10.49 -5.49
C ASP A 470 25.37 -10.29 -4.06
N GLY A 471 24.19 -9.68 -3.97
CA GLY A 471 23.46 -9.50 -2.70
C GLY A 471 23.92 -8.30 -1.87
N VAL A 472 23.60 -8.34 -0.58
CA VAL A 472 23.87 -7.26 0.38
C VAL A 472 24.74 -7.77 1.51
N SER A 473 25.79 -7.02 1.82
CA SER A 473 26.68 -7.23 2.97
C SER A 473 26.56 -6.06 3.95
N TYR A 474 26.84 -6.31 5.22
CA TYR A 474 26.70 -5.33 6.29
C TYR A 474 28.06 -5.10 6.95
N ARG A 475 28.54 -3.86 6.94
CA ARG A 475 29.80 -3.43 7.56
C ARG A 475 29.54 -2.55 8.78
#